data_AF-A0A6S6QZF6-F1
#
_entry.id   AF-A0A6S6QZF6-F1
#
_cell.length_a   1.000
_cell.length_b   1.000
_cell.length_c   1.000
_cell.angle_alpha   90.00
_cell.angle_beta   90.00
_cell.angle_gamma   90.00
#
_symmetry.space_group_name_H-M   'P 1'
#
loop_
_entity.id
_entity.type
_entity.pdbx_description
1 polymer ?
#
loop_
_entity_poly.entity_id
_entity_poly.type
_entity_poly.pdbx_seq_one_letter_code
_entity_poly.pdbx_strand_id
1 'polypeptide(L)'
;MPNHVTNILRVSGDPEKVRAMFEAIKDDKIGLGSIDFNKVIPMPAHIFRGNLGMAEREKYGKDNWYDWSIAHWGTKWNSYGYDPVYTPKEFDGEHIEFQTAWSRPENVIAALAAKYPDLSFEHKWADEDFGYNTGKKEYENGKEMFCDIPPGGSKEALELAAEVHGLDLSEMGYLLNEKTGEYEYHNPDESMSLKM
;
A
#
# COMPACT_ATOMS: atom_id res chain seq x y z
N MET A 1 5.18 9.08 12.07
CA MET A 1 5.37 7.88 11.23
C MET A 1 4.10 7.10 11.36
N PRO A 2 3.34 6.90 10.27
CA PRO A 2 2.21 5.98 10.28
C PRO A 2 2.69 4.60 10.72
N ASN A 3 1.84 3.84 11.41
CA ASN A 3 2.17 2.45 11.71
C ASN A 3 1.78 1.56 10.51
N HIS A 4 0.66 1.88 9.88
CA HIS A 4 0.08 1.13 8.78
C HIS A 4 -0.14 2.00 7.55
N VAL A 5 0.22 1.48 6.38
CA VAL A 5 -0.12 2.07 5.07
C VAL A 5 -0.97 1.04 4.32
N THR A 6 -2.19 1.41 3.96
CA THR A 6 -3.07 0.61 3.09
C THR A 6 -2.62 0.82 1.65
N ASN A 7 -2.51 -0.27 0.90
CA ASN A 7 -2.09 -0.28 -0.50
C ASN A 7 -3.12 -1.04 -1.33
N ILE A 8 -3.52 -0.45 -2.45
CA ILE A 8 -4.31 -1.11 -3.48
C ILE A 8 -3.45 -1.21 -4.73
N LEU A 9 -3.26 -2.44 -5.24
CA LEU A 9 -2.58 -2.69 -6.50
C LEU A 9 -3.58 -3.28 -7.48
N ARG A 10 -3.85 -2.54 -8.56
CA ARG A 10 -4.59 -3.01 -9.73
C ARG A 10 -3.62 -3.37 -10.84
N VAL A 11 -3.87 -4.48 -11.52
CA VAL A 11 -3.08 -4.93 -12.66
C VAL A 11 -3.99 -5.24 -13.84
N SER A 12 -3.66 -4.73 -15.02
CA SER A 12 -4.40 -4.94 -16.26
C SER A 12 -3.49 -5.41 -17.39
N GLY A 13 -4.09 -6.07 -18.40
CA GLY A 13 -3.38 -6.66 -19.53
C GLY A 13 -3.99 -8.00 -19.93
N ASP A 14 -3.17 -8.89 -20.47
CA ASP A 14 -3.60 -10.25 -20.81
C ASP A 14 -4.02 -11.03 -19.54
N PRO A 15 -5.26 -11.54 -19.43
CA PRO A 15 -5.76 -12.18 -18.21
C PRO A 15 -4.95 -13.40 -17.76
N GLU A 16 -4.39 -14.18 -18.68
CA GLU A 16 -3.57 -15.34 -18.34
C GLU A 16 -2.25 -14.90 -17.71
N LYS A 17 -1.63 -13.84 -18.26
CA LYS A 17 -0.41 -13.25 -17.70
C LYS A 17 -0.65 -12.62 -16.32
N VAL A 18 -1.77 -11.89 -16.14
CA VAL A 18 -2.15 -11.31 -14.84
C VAL A 18 -2.34 -12.42 -13.80
N ARG A 19 -3.08 -13.47 -14.15
CA ARG A 19 -3.31 -14.63 -13.28
C ARG A 19 -1.99 -15.31 -12.90
N ALA A 20 -1.11 -15.56 -13.88
CA ALA A 20 0.18 -16.20 -13.67
C ALA A 20 1.10 -15.36 -12.76
N MET A 21 1.09 -14.03 -12.93
CA MET A 21 1.82 -13.12 -12.07
C MET A 21 1.33 -13.22 -10.62
N PHE A 22 0.01 -13.11 -10.37
CA PHE A 22 -0.53 -13.20 -9.01
C PHE A 22 -0.27 -14.58 -8.37
N GLU A 23 -0.34 -15.68 -9.12
CA GLU A 23 0.07 -17.00 -8.64
C GLU A 23 1.55 -17.04 -8.22
N ALA A 24 2.42 -16.37 -8.98
CA ALA A 24 3.86 -16.38 -8.72
C ALA A 24 4.25 -15.56 -7.49
N ILE A 25 3.44 -14.58 -7.08
CA ILE A 25 3.80 -13.63 -6.01
C ILE A 25 2.98 -13.80 -4.74
N LYS A 26 1.90 -14.57 -4.76
CA LYS A 26 1.03 -14.76 -3.58
C LYS A 26 1.78 -15.28 -2.35
N ASP A 27 1.35 -14.92 -1.16
CA ASP A 27 1.75 -15.62 0.05
C ASP A 27 1.20 -17.07 0.00
N ASP A 28 2.02 -18.05 0.39
CA ASP A 28 1.64 -19.46 0.28
C ASP A 28 0.62 -19.92 1.34
N LYS A 29 0.51 -19.20 2.45
CA LYS A 29 -0.46 -19.48 3.51
C LYS A 29 -1.78 -18.78 3.25
N ILE A 30 -1.73 -17.56 2.71
CA ILE A 30 -2.95 -16.79 2.38
C ILE A 30 -3.53 -17.25 1.05
N GLY A 31 -2.71 -17.37 0.00
CA GLY A 31 -3.17 -17.66 -1.36
C GLY A 31 -3.43 -16.39 -2.17
N LEU A 32 -4.23 -16.49 -3.22
CA LEU A 32 -4.54 -15.37 -4.11
C LEU A 32 -5.19 -14.21 -3.36
N GLY A 33 -5.06 -13.00 -3.91
CA GLY A 33 -5.41 -11.77 -3.19
C GLY A 33 -4.30 -11.25 -2.28
N SER A 34 -3.14 -11.93 -2.21
CA SER A 34 -1.99 -11.51 -1.40
C SER A 34 -0.71 -11.35 -2.21
N ILE A 35 0.30 -10.73 -1.60
CA ILE A 35 1.64 -10.55 -2.17
C ILE A 35 2.74 -10.84 -1.14
N ASP A 36 3.68 -11.73 -1.45
CA ASP A 36 4.90 -11.94 -0.68
C ASP A 36 6.07 -11.20 -1.34
N PHE A 37 6.60 -10.17 -0.66
CA PHE A 37 7.71 -9.37 -1.17
C PHE A 37 8.97 -10.20 -1.43
N ASN A 38 9.18 -11.34 -0.74
CA ASN A 38 10.32 -12.21 -1.03
C ASN A 38 10.19 -12.93 -2.38
N LYS A 39 8.98 -13.09 -2.92
CA LYS A 39 8.77 -13.67 -4.26
C LYS A 39 9.02 -12.66 -5.38
N VAL A 40 9.08 -11.37 -5.03
CA VAL A 40 9.42 -10.27 -5.94
C VAL A 40 10.89 -9.90 -5.81
N ILE A 41 11.32 -9.51 -4.61
CA ILE A 41 12.69 -9.13 -4.26
C ILE A 41 13.10 -10.00 -3.07
N PRO A 42 13.77 -11.15 -3.29
CA PRO A 42 14.08 -12.09 -2.23
C PRO A 42 15.15 -11.56 -1.29
N MET A 43 14.90 -11.64 0.02
CA MET A 43 15.94 -11.37 1.01
C MET A 43 16.99 -12.48 1.00
N PRO A 44 18.28 -12.17 0.76
CA PRO A 44 19.34 -13.17 0.73
C PRO A 44 19.47 -13.95 2.05
N ALA A 45 19.88 -15.22 1.96
CA ALA A 45 19.98 -16.10 3.13
C ALA A 45 21.05 -15.67 4.15
N HIS A 46 22.05 -14.88 3.74
CA HIS A 46 23.12 -14.40 4.62
C HIS A 46 22.71 -13.19 5.47
N ILE A 47 21.56 -12.56 5.19
CA ILE A 47 21.06 -11.43 5.96
C ILE A 47 20.72 -11.91 7.37
N PHE A 48 21.20 -11.20 8.39
CA PHE A 48 20.91 -11.52 9.77
C PHE A 48 19.44 -11.27 10.11
N ARG A 49 18.73 -12.30 10.60
CA ARG A 49 17.28 -12.30 10.87
C ARG A 49 16.92 -12.36 12.37
N GLY A 50 17.91 -12.19 13.25
CA GLY A 50 17.70 -12.21 14.70
C GLY A 50 17.27 -10.85 15.28
N ASN A 51 17.18 -10.80 16.61
CA ASN A 51 16.93 -9.57 17.35
C ASN A 51 18.07 -8.58 17.14
N LEU A 52 17.75 -7.30 16.91
CA LEU A 52 18.73 -6.25 16.64
C LEU A 52 19.01 -5.44 17.91
N GLY A 53 20.04 -5.83 18.64
CA GLY A 53 20.67 -5.02 19.69
C GLY A 53 21.80 -4.15 19.14
N MET A 54 22.46 -3.40 20.03
CA MET A 54 23.64 -2.60 19.67
C MET A 54 24.77 -3.49 19.10
N ALA A 55 25.01 -4.65 19.73
CA ALA A 55 26.06 -5.58 19.31
C ALA A 55 25.79 -6.16 17.90
N GLU A 56 24.54 -6.53 17.60
CA GLU A 56 24.17 -7.05 16.28
C GLU A 56 24.28 -5.96 15.21
N ARG A 57 23.90 -4.73 15.53
CA ARG A 57 24.05 -3.59 14.59
C ARG A 57 25.51 -3.27 14.32
N GLU A 58 26.37 -3.34 15.33
CA GLU A 58 27.82 -3.18 15.15
C GLU A 58 28.41 -4.32 14.31
N LYS A 59 27.99 -5.56 14.56
CA LYS A 59 28.50 -6.75 13.88
C LYS A 59 28.05 -6.86 12.42
N TYR A 60 26.77 -6.64 12.14
CA TYR A 60 26.20 -6.87 10.82
C TYR A 60 26.05 -5.58 10.00
N GLY A 61 26.21 -4.40 10.59
CA GLY A 61 25.99 -3.14 9.88
C GLY A 61 24.63 -3.14 9.20
N LYS A 62 24.60 -2.97 7.88
CA LYS A 62 23.37 -3.01 7.06
C LYS A 62 22.96 -4.42 6.59
N ASP A 63 23.77 -5.45 6.84
CA ASP A 63 23.49 -6.85 6.46
C ASP A 63 22.55 -7.52 7.48
N ASN A 64 21.49 -6.81 7.85
CA ASN A 64 20.45 -7.28 8.74
C ASN A 64 19.08 -7.03 8.12
N TRP A 65 18.09 -7.81 8.57
CA TRP A 65 16.76 -7.82 7.97
C TRP A 65 16.10 -6.45 7.95
N TYR A 66 16.32 -5.61 8.96
CA TYR A 66 15.66 -4.31 9.09
C TYR A 66 16.17 -3.31 8.06
N ASP A 67 17.49 -3.12 8.03
CA ASP A 67 18.13 -2.19 7.11
C ASP A 67 18.00 -2.68 5.66
N TRP A 68 18.07 -4.01 5.45
CA TRP A 68 17.84 -4.61 4.14
C TRP A 68 16.40 -4.39 3.65
N SER A 69 15.38 -4.67 4.47
CA SER A 69 13.98 -4.52 4.07
C SER A 69 13.65 -3.07 3.71
N ILE A 70 14.11 -2.11 4.52
CA ILE A 70 13.89 -0.69 4.22
C ILE A 70 14.57 -0.30 2.91
N ALA A 71 15.81 -0.74 2.68
CA ALA A 71 16.54 -0.39 1.46
C ALA A 71 15.96 -1.04 0.20
N HIS A 72 15.40 -2.24 0.28
CA HIS A 72 15.02 -3.04 -0.89
C HIS A 72 13.51 -3.11 -1.12
N TRP A 73 12.70 -3.16 -0.08
CA TRP A 73 11.24 -3.12 -0.19
C TRP A 73 10.68 -1.72 0.01
N GLY A 74 11.40 -0.85 0.73
CA GLY A 74 10.90 0.46 1.16
C GLY A 74 10.14 0.41 2.48
N THR A 75 9.88 -0.79 3.01
CA THR A 75 9.05 -1.04 4.20
C THR A 75 9.81 -1.89 5.20
N LYS A 76 9.42 -1.81 6.48
CA LYS A 76 10.08 -2.58 7.54
C LYS A 76 9.85 -4.08 7.40
N TRP A 77 8.61 -4.44 7.11
CA TRP A 77 8.15 -5.82 7.05
C TRP A 77 7.58 -6.13 5.67
N ASN A 78 7.39 -7.43 5.43
CA ASN A 78 6.58 -7.92 4.34
C ASN A 78 5.13 -7.38 4.43
N SER A 79 4.33 -7.59 3.40
CA SER A 79 2.91 -7.24 3.44
C SER A 79 2.14 -8.03 4.51
N TYR A 80 1.03 -7.47 4.98
CA TYR A 80 0.11 -8.11 5.92
C TYR A 80 -1.30 -7.50 5.79
N GLY A 81 -2.21 -7.83 6.70
CA GLY A 81 -3.59 -7.31 6.68
C GLY A 81 -4.59 -8.23 5.96
N TYR A 82 -4.20 -9.47 5.67
CA TYR A 82 -5.06 -10.44 5.00
C TYR A 82 -5.96 -11.20 5.95
N ASP A 83 -7.13 -11.58 5.45
CA ASP A 83 -7.96 -12.63 6.04
C ASP A 83 -7.74 -13.95 5.28
N PRO A 84 -7.25 -15.01 5.93
CA PRO A 84 -6.91 -16.27 5.25
C PRO A 84 -8.12 -17.00 4.65
N VAL A 85 -9.35 -16.64 5.03
CA VAL A 85 -10.58 -17.23 4.53
C VAL A 85 -11.21 -16.36 3.43
N TYR A 86 -11.22 -15.04 3.61
CA TYR A 86 -11.92 -14.12 2.70
C TYR A 86 -11.03 -13.59 1.57
N THR A 87 -9.77 -13.26 1.84
CA THR A 87 -8.86 -12.69 0.82
C THR A 87 -8.81 -13.52 -0.47
N PRO A 88 -8.68 -14.86 -0.45
CA PRO A 88 -8.68 -15.65 -1.69
C PRO A 88 -10.04 -15.78 -2.37
N LYS A 89 -11.14 -15.64 -1.60
CA LYS A 89 -12.51 -15.74 -2.13
C LYS A 89 -12.96 -14.44 -2.79
N GLU A 90 -12.46 -13.32 -2.29
CA GLU A 90 -12.81 -11.98 -2.76
C GLU A 90 -11.87 -11.49 -3.87
N PHE A 91 -10.77 -12.21 -4.13
CA PHE A 91 -9.87 -11.89 -5.23
C PHE A 91 -10.59 -11.95 -6.58
N ASP A 92 -10.68 -10.79 -7.23
CA ASP A 92 -11.41 -10.59 -8.48
C ASP A 92 -10.59 -10.90 -9.75
N GLY A 93 -9.29 -11.18 -9.59
CA GLY A 93 -8.37 -11.47 -10.68
C GLY A 93 -7.48 -10.30 -11.10
N GLU A 94 -7.77 -9.07 -10.68
CA GLU A 94 -7.04 -7.87 -11.10
C GLU A 94 -6.60 -6.95 -9.96
N HIS A 95 -7.21 -7.03 -8.76
CA HIS A 95 -6.87 -6.18 -7.62
C HIS A 95 -6.42 -6.99 -6.40
N ILE A 96 -5.46 -6.42 -5.66
CA ILE A 96 -5.14 -6.86 -4.30
C ILE A 96 -5.08 -5.65 -3.37
N GLU A 97 -5.49 -5.86 -2.12
CA GLU A 97 -5.36 -4.90 -1.02
C GLU A 97 -4.47 -5.50 0.06
N PHE A 98 -3.53 -4.71 0.58
CA PHE A 98 -2.65 -5.13 1.66
C PHE A 98 -2.08 -3.95 2.44
N GLN A 99 -1.63 -4.23 3.66
CA GLN A 99 -0.96 -3.27 4.52
C GLN A 99 0.55 -3.45 4.53
N THR A 100 1.26 -2.34 4.75
CA THR A 100 2.70 -2.30 5.00
C THR A 100 3.03 -1.45 6.22
N ALA A 101 4.17 -1.78 6.85
CA ALA A 101 4.66 -1.04 8.00
C ALA A 101 5.42 0.21 7.56
N TRP A 102 4.99 1.36 8.08
CA TRP A 102 5.64 2.69 8.03
C TRP A 102 5.74 3.40 6.68
N SER A 103 5.75 2.68 5.56
CA SER A 103 5.79 3.27 4.23
C SER A 103 5.17 2.34 3.19
N ARG A 104 5.00 2.85 1.98
CA ARG A 104 4.55 2.10 0.81
C ARG A 104 5.69 1.31 0.18
N PRO A 105 5.44 0.12 -0.41
CA PRO A 105 6.49 -0.75 -0.92
C PRO A 105 6.90 -0.39 -2.36
N GLU A 106 7.32 0.87 -2.58
CA GLU A 106 7.57 1.42 -3.91
C GLU A 106 8.51 0.56 -4.76
N ASN A 107 9.60 0.09 -4.16
CA ASN A 107 10.58 -0.74 -4.86
C ASN A 107 10.00 -2.10 -5.28
N VAL A 108 9.08 -2.67 -4.51
CA VAL A 108 8.43 -3.94 -4.83
C VAL A 108 7.51 -3.76 -6.04
N ILE A 109 6.71 -2.70 -6.07
CA ILE A 109 5.81 -2.42 -7.18
C ILE A 109 6.59 -2.11 -8.46
N ALA A 110 7.65 -1.29 -8.37
CA ALA A 110 8.52 -1.02 -9.50
C ALA A 110 9.20 -2.29 -10.04
N ALA A 111 9.64 -3.19 -9.15
CA ALA A 111 10.23 -4.48 -9.55
C ALA A 111 9.21 -5.41 -10.23
N LEU A 112 7.95 -5.41 -9.78
CA LEU A 112 6.86 -6.13 -10.47
C LEU A 112 6.65 -5.59 -11.88
N ALA A 113 6.50 -4.27 -12.01
CA ALA A 113 6.33 -3.64 -13.32
C ALA A 113 7.48 -4.00 -14.27
N ALA A 114 8.72 -3.87 -13.82
CA ALA A 114 9.90 -4.22 -14.61
C ALA A 114 9.95 -5.71 -15.01
N LYS A 115 9.48 -6.62 -14.14
CA LYS A 115 9.45 -8.06 -14.39
C LYS A 115 8.35 -8.48 -15.38
N TYR A 116 7.26 -7.73 -15.44
CA TYR A 116 6.11 -8.01 -16.31
C TYR A 116 5.79 -6.78 -17.18
N PRO A 117 6.67 -6.43 -18.15
CA PRO A 117 6.52 -5.19 -18.92
C PRO A 117 5.29 -5.19 -19.84
N ASP A 118 4.69 -6.36 -20.11
CA ASP A 118 3.47 -6.50 -20.92
C ASP A 118 2.18 -6.21 -20.11
N LEU A 119 2.30 -5.95 -18.80
CA LEU A 119 1.19 -5.62 -17.92
C LEU A 119 1.28 -4.15 -17.49
N SER A 120 0.11 -3.55 -17.22
CA SER A 120 -0.01 -2.21 -16.65
C SER A 120 -0.40 -2.30 -15.18
N PHE A 121 0.17 -1.41 -14.36
CA PHE A 121 -0.02 -1.42 -12.91
C PHE A 121 -0.50 -0.06 -12.44
N GLU A 122 -1.52 -0.04 -11.59
CA GLU A 122 -1.94 1.13 -10.84
C GLU A 122 -1.79 0.82 -9.34
N HIS A 123 -1.02 1.63 -8.64
CA HIS A 123 -0.79 1.50 -7.20
C HIS A 123 -1.30 2.74 -6.49
N LYS A 124 -2.27 2.58 -5.60
CA LYS A 124 -2.77 3.61 -4.69
C LYS A 124 -2.37 3.27 -3.27
N TRP A 125 -2.14 4.28 -2.46
CA TRP A 125 -1.87 4.10 -1.04
C TRP A 125 -2.42 5.26 -0.22
N ALA A 126 -2.74 4.96 1.03
CA ALA A 126 -3.09 5.94 2.06
C ALA A 126 -2.68 5.38 3.42
N ASP A 127 -2.17 6.22 4.31
CA ASP A 127 -1.84 5.81 5.67
C ASP A 127 -2.96 6.19 6.66
N GLU A 128 -2.69 6.02 7.96
CA GLU A 128 -3.62 6.32 9.05
C GLU A 128 -3.82 7.83 9.29
N ASP A 129 -2.93 8.68 8.78
CA ASP A 129 -3.04 10.14 8.84
C ASP A 129 -3.92 10.60 7.68
N PHE A 130 -5.25 10.48 7.86
CA PHE A 130 -6.23 10.60 6.80
C PHE A 130 -6.09 11.91 5.98
N GLY A 131 -5.98 11.80 4.66
CA GLY A 131 -5.72 12.93 3.77
C GLY A 131 -4.26 13.38 3.73
N TYR A 132 -3.34 12.66 4.36
CA TYR A 132 -1.89 12.86 4.31
C TYR A 132 -1.18 11.58 3.88
N ASN A 133 0.04 11.72 3.34
CA ASN A 133 0.86 10.62 2.82
C ASN A 133 0.12 9.64 1.89
N THR A 134 -0.87 10.15 1.15
CA THR A 134 -1.68 9.41 0.18
C THR A 134 -1.18 9.70 -1.22
N GLY A 135 -1.42 8.80 -2.15
CA GLY A 135 -1.00 9.01 -3.53
C GLY A 135 -1.25 7.82 -4.43
N LYS A 136 -0.88 8.02 -5.70
CA LYS A 136 -1.09 7.09 -6.80
C LYS A 136 0.14 7.07 -7.70
N LYS A 137 0.48 5.87 -8.19
CA LYS A 137 1.45 5.67 -9.27
C LYS A 137 0.89 4.75 -10.34
N GLU A 138 1.31 4.97 -11.57
CA GLU A 138 1.01 4.09 -12.70
C GLU A 138 2.29 3.67 -13.41
N TYR A 139 2.31 2.41 -13.84
CA TYR A 139 3.45 1.81 -14.54
C TYR A 139 2.99 1.10 -15.81
N GLU A 140 3.73 1.33 -16.89
CA GLU A 140 3.54 0.66 -18.18
C GLU A 140 4.89 0.34 -18.81
N ASN A 141 4.97 -0.71 -19.62
CA ASN A 141 6.22 -1.11 -20.30
C ASN A 141 7.41 -1.27 -19.32
N GLY A 142 7.10 -1.68 -18.08
CA GLY A 142 8.05 -1.84 -16.99
C GLY A 142 8.66 -0.57 -16.41
N LYS A 143 8.02 0.59 -16.60
CA LYS A 143 8.49 1.89 -16.08
C LYS A 143 7.36 2.68 -15.47
N GLU A 144 7.70 3.56 -14.53
CA GLU A 144 6.76 4.56 -14.01
C GLU A 144 6.39 5.55 -15.12
N MET A 145 5.09 5.74 -15.31
CA MET A 145 4.53 6.66 -16.29
C MET A 145 3.84 7.85 -15.62
N PHE A 146 3.35 7.67 -14.40
CA PHE A 146 2.63 8.67 -13.65
C PHE A 146 2.90 8.54 -12.15
N CYS A 147 2.96 9.68 -11.48
CA CYS A 147 3.08 9.80 -10.04
C CYS A 147 2.30 11.04 -9.59
N ASP A 148 1.34 10.83 -8.70
CA ASP A 148 0.60 11.90 -8.04
C ASP A 148 0.60 11.69 -6.53
N ILE A 149 1.04 12.72 -5.82
CA ILE A 149 1.11 12.77 -4.36
C ILE A 149 0.54 14.13 -3.99
N PRO A 150 -0.80 14.23 -3.83
CA PRO A 150 -1.45 15.49 -3.58
C PRO A 150 -0.97 16.11 -2.26
N PRO A 151 -0.95 17.45 -2.14
CA PRO A 151 -0.62 18.11 -0.88
C PRO A 151 -1.52 17.60 0.25
N GLY A 152 -0.93 17.31 1.41
CA GLY A 152 -1.69 16.83 2.56
C GLY A 152 -2.81 17.80 2.96
N GLY A 153 -3.99 17.25 3.24
CA GLY A 153 -5.20 18.00 3.58
C GLY A 153 -5.90 18.67 2.40
N SER A 154 -5.38 18.56 1.17
CA SER A 154 -6.10 19.01 -0.03
C SER A 154 -7.34 18.15 -0.29
N LYS A 155 -8.28 18.69 -1.06
CA LYS A 155 -9.41 17.93 -1.59
C LYS A 155 -8.98 16.60 -2.22
N GLU A 156 -8.00 16.62 -3.12
CA GLU A 156 -7.56 15.44 -3.86
C GLU A 156 -6.97 14.39 -2.90
N ALA A 157 -6.24 14.83 -1.87
CA ALA A 157 -5.70 13.92 -0.86
C ALA A 157 -6.82 13.27 -0.02
N LEU A 158 -7.83 14.04 0.38
CA LEU A 158 -8.98 13.51 1.13
C LEU A 158 -9.79 12.52 0.28
N GLU A 159 -10.09 12.85 -0.98
CA GLU A 159 -10.82 11.97 -1.91
C GLU A 159 -10.04 10.68 -2.17
N LEU A 160 -8.73 10.75 -2.38
CA LEU A 160 -7.90 9.57 -2.61
C LEU A 160 -7.76 8.70 -1.35
N ALA A 161 -7.62 9.31 -0.17
CA ALA A 161 -7.59 8.56 1.09
C ALA A 161 -8.94 7.87 1.37
N ALA A 162 -10.05 8.54 1.07
CA ALA A 162 -11.39 7.96 1.16
C ALA A 162 -11.56 6.77 0.20
N GLU A 163 -11.09 6.91 -1.04
CA GLU A 163 -11.10 5.81 -2.01
C GLU A 163 -10.30 4.60 -1.51
N VAL A 164 -9.07 4.81 -1.03
CA VAL A 164 -8.19 3.72 -0.58
C VAL A 164 -8.76 2.99 0.65
N HIS A 165 -9.39 3.71 1.57
CA HIS A 165 -9.97 3.12 2.77
C HIS A 165 -11.44 2.68 2.60
N GLY A 166 -12.06 2.93 1.44
CA GLY A 166 -13.47 2.62 1.18
C GLY A 166 -14.44 3.40 2.07
N LEU A 167 -14.11 4.65 2.41
CA LEU A 167 -14.86 5.49 3.33
C LEU A 167 -15.67 6.57 2.61
N ASP A 168 -16.81 6.96 3.19
CA ASP A 168 -17.56 8.15 2.78
C ASP A 168 -17.06 9.36 3.57
N LEU A 169 -16.54 10.37 2.85
CA LEU A 169 -16.04 11.61 3.45
C LEU A 169 -17.10 12.33 4.31
N SER A 170 -18.37 12.29 3.91
CA SER A 170 -19.45 12.93 4.65
C SER A 170 -19.73 12.24 5.98
N GLU A 171 -19.60 10.91 6.05
CA GLU A 171 -19.70 10.13 7.29
C GLU A 171 -18.53 10.42 8.24
N MET A 172 -17.36 10.78 7.67
CA MET A 172 -16.19 11.22 8.42
C MET A 172 -16.25 12.70 8.85
N GLY A 173 -17.32 13.43 8.52
CA GLY A 173 -17.48 14.84 8.84
C GLY A 173 -16.84 15.81 7.83
N TYR A 174 -16.28 15.34 6.73
CA TYR A 174 -15.79 16.19 5.65
C TYR A 174 -16.91 16.55 4.69
N LEU A 175 -17.33 17.82 4.69
CA LEU A 175 -18.37 18.35 3.81
C LEU A 175 -17.77 19.27 2.76
N LEU A 176 -18.11 19.05 1.49
CA LEU A 176 -17.62 19.87 0.39
C LEU A 176 -18.28 21.25 0.43
N ASN A 177 -17.48 22.30 0.58
CA ASN A 177 -17.94 23.67 0.40
C ASN A 177 -17.96 24.01 -1.09
N GLU A 178 -19.15 24.05 -1.68
CA GLU A 178 -19.33 24.32 -3.12
C GLU A 178 -18.78 25.68 -3.59
N LYS A 179 -18.60 26.66 -2.68
CA LYS A 179 -18.07 27.99 -3.03
C LYS A 179 -16.55 28.00 -3.15
N THR A 180 -15.88 27.27 -2.27
CA THR A 180 -14.41 27.20 -2.24
C THR A 180 -13.89 26.03 -3.07
N GLY A 181 -14.71 24.99 -3.25
CA GLY A 181 -14.29 23.73 -3.84
C GLY A 181 -13.48 22.85 -2.90
N GLU A 182 -13.43 23.17 -1.61
CA GLU A 182 -12.62 22.47 -0.59
C GLU A 182 -13.51 21.79 0.45
N TYR A 183 -12.97 20.78 1.13
CA TYR A 183 -13.66 20.13 2.25
C TYR A 183 -13.49 20.92 3.55
N GLU A 184 -14.59 21.04 4.30
CA GLU A 184 -14.60 21.57 5.66
C GLU A 184 -14.91 20.42 6.64
N TYR A 185 -14.15 20.35 7.74
CA TYR A 185 -14.39 19.35 8.78
C TYR A 185 -15.44 19.84 9.76
N HIS A 186 -16.51 19.07 9.89
CA HIS A 186 -17.57 19.24 10.86
C HIS A 186 -17.59 18.03 11.77
N ASN A 187 -17.41 18.25 13.07
CA ASN A 187 -17.41 17.17 14.04
C ASN A 187 -18.78 16.46 14.06
N PRO A 188 -18.88 15.19 13.63
CA PRO A 188 -20.16 14.50 13.54
C PRO A 188 -20.82 14.34 14.93
N ASP A 189 -20.02 14.25 15.99
CA ASP A 189 -20.50 14.11 17.38
C ASP A 189 -21.04 15.42 17.99
N GLU A 190 -20.60 16.59 17.50
CA GLU A 190 -21.12 17.88 17.99
C GLU A 190 -22.61 18.06 17.66
N SER A 191 -23.06 17.53 16.51
CA SER A 191 -24.47 17.58 16.09
C SER A 191 -25.43 16.82 17.03
N MET A 192 -24.92 15.79 17.73
CA MET A 192 -25.68 14.95 18.65
C MET A 192 -25.80 15.56 20.06
N SER A 193 -24.92 16.49 20.41
CA SER A 193 -24.89 17.15 21.73
C SER A 193 -25.92 18.27 21.90
N LEU A 194 -26.47 18.81 20.79
CA LEU A 194 -27.46 19.89 20.80
C LEU A 194 -28.93 19.42 20.94
N LYS A 195 -29.15 18.12 21.16
CA LYS A 195 -30.49 17.50 21.29
C LYS A 195 -30.77 16.86 22.66
N MET A 196 -30.05 17.25 23.73
CA MET A 196 -30.40 16.89 25.11
C MET A 196 -30.95 18.07 25.90
#